data_AF-A0AAV5RQ10-F1
#
_entry.id   AF-A0AAV5RQ10-F1
#
_cell.length_a   1.000
_cell.length_b   1.000
_cell.length_c   1.000
_cell.angle_alpha   90.00
_cell.angle_beta   90.00
_cell.angle_gamma   90.00
#
_symmetry.space_group_name_H-M   'P 1'
#
loop_
_entity.id
_entity.type
_entity.pdbx_description
1 polymer ?
#
loop_
_entity_poly.entity_id
_entity_poly.type
_entity_poly.pdbx_seq_one_letter_code
_entity_poly.pdbx_strand_id
1 'polypeptide(L)'
;MTFTIKVSTPLNQASDASAALVSTVLFHRCFGTIKPATNEFCGVTYPVAVHTETEQLVTQARKDVSKLMLSEPTRIFLNIDFFERKSKKSSWFAKQQDPVWESWKLELNIVKADSDRKSQTTALREAIMNISMKADSNKTQVPPITSTDVVPFPVTIDVHI
;
A
#
# COMPACT_ATOMS: atom_id res chain seq x y z
N MET A 1 13.26 3.19 6.46
CA MET A 1 12.40 2.71 7.56
C MET A 1 11.51 1.59 7.06
N THR A 2 11.12 0.63 7.90
CA THR A 2 10.26 -0.49 7.47
C THR A 2 9.10 -0.70 8.43
N PHE A 3 7.88 -0.73 7.90
CA PHE A 3 6.68 -1.06 8.65
C PHE A 3 6.07 -2.36 8.14
N THR A 4 5.70 -3.24 9.07
CA THR A 4 4.94 -4.45 8.72
C THR A 4 3.50 -4.33 9.21
N ILE A 5 2.54 -4.67 8.34
CA ILE A 5 1.12 -4.79 8.63
C ILE A 5 0.69 -6.19 8.23
N LYS A 6 -0.01 -6.89 9.12
CA LYS A 6 -0.55 -8.22 8.84
C LYS A 6 -2.06 -8.16 8.95
N VAL A 7 -2.76 -8.75 7.98
CA VAL A 7 -4.22 -8.86 8.02
C VAL A 7 -4.63 -10.24 7.53
N SER A 8 -5.70 -10.78 8.11
CA SER A 8 -6.31 -12.02 7.64
C SER A 8 -7.51 -11.68 6.77
N THR A 9 -7.60 -12.28 5.58
CA THR A 9 -8.69 -12.02 4.63
C THR A 9 -9.05 -13.29 3.85
N PRO A 10 -10.33 -13.51 3.50
CA PRO A 10 -10.71 -14.52 2.53
C PRO A 10 -10.04 -14.32 1.18
N LEU A 11 -9.78 -15.41 0.45
CA LEU A 11 -9.14 -15.36 -0.87
C LEU A 11 -9.92 -14.45 -1.84
N ASN A 12 -11.25 -14.61 -1.93
CA ASN A 12 -12.12 -13.82 -2.80
C ASN A 12 -12.20 -12.33 -2.45
N GLN A 13 -11.67 -11.93 -1.29
CA GLN A 13 -11.63 -10.55 -0.80
C GLN A 13 -10.21 -9.95 -0.83
N ALA A 14 -9.17 -10.76 -1.11
CA ALA A 14 -7.78 -10.33 -0.99
C ALA A 14 -7.42 -9.14 -1.89
N SER A 15 -7.99 -9.09 -3.10
CA SER A 15 -7.79 -8.00 -4.06
C SER A 15 -8.41 -6.67 -3.61
N ASP A 16 -9.58 -6.71 -2.95
CA ASP A 16 -10.21 -5.52 -2.38
C ASP A 16 -9.54 -5.07 -1.08
N ALA A 17 -9.17 -6.03 -0.22
CA ALA A 17 -8.41 -5.77 0.99
C ALA A 17 -7.06 -5.10 0.67
N SER A 18 -6.34 -5.58 -0.34
CA SER A 18 -5.07 -4.98 -0.77
C SER A 18 -5.27 -3.55 -1.26
N ALA A 19 -6.32 -3.28 -2.03
CA ALA A 19 -6.63 -1.93 -2.52
C ALA A 19 -6.90 -0.95 -1.36
N ALA A 20 -7.64 -1.37 -0.33
CA ALA A 20 -7.90 -0.54 0.85
C ALA A 20 -6.61 -0.20 1.62
N LEU A 21 -5.73 -1.19 1.83
CA LEU A 21 -4.46 -0.98 2.54
C LEU A 21 -3.49 -0.11 1.74
N VAL A 22 -3.31 -0.39 0.45
CA VAL A 22 -2.44 0.40 -0.45
C VAL A 22 -2.94 1.84 -0.55
N SER A 23 -4.25 2.05 -0.73
CA SER A 23 -4.83 3.41 -0.76
C SER A 23 -4.56 4.17 0.54
N THR A 24 -4.67 3.50 1.69
CA THR A 24 -4.40 4.12 2.98
C THR A 24 -2.93 4.54 3.10
N VAL A 25 -1.99 3.68 2.71
CA VAL A 25 -0.55 4.02 2.70
C VAL A 25 -0.28 5.20 1.79
N LEU A 26 -0.79 5.16 0.55
CA LEU A 26 -0.58 6.23 -0.43
C LEU A 26 -1.19 7.55 0.04
N PHE A 27 -2.39 7.55 0.64
CA PHE A 27 -3.02 8.75 1.18
C PHE A 27 -2.11 9.49 2.17
N HIS A 28 -1.42 8.76 3.04
CA HIS A 28 -0.49 9.35 4.02
C HIS A 28 0.90 9.69 3.46
N ARG A 29 1.14 9.40 2.17
CA ARG A 29 2.43 9.64 1.48
C ARG A 29 2.28 10.46 0.19
N CYS A 30 1.09 10.97 -0.09
CA CYS A 30 0.85 12.05 -1.02
C CYS A 30 1.00 13.38 -0.27
N PHE A 31 1.84 14.28 -0.77
CA PHE A 31 2.14 15.54 -0.08
C PHE A 31 1.79 16.78 -0.90
N GLY A 32 1.43 16.63 -2.18
CA GLY A 32 0.87 17.74 -2.96
C GLY A 32 -0.62 17.94 -2.71
N THR A 33 -1.24 18.82 -3.49
CA THR A 33 -2.67 19.11 -3.36
C THR A 33 -3.49 17.93 -3.88
N ILE A 34 -4.11 17.19 -2.96
CA ILE A 34 -5.05 16.12 -3.25
C ILE A 34 -6.47 16.57 -2.97
N LYS A 35 -7.45 16.00 -3.71
CA LYS A 35 -8.83 15.99 -3.25
C LYS A 35 -9.00 14.77 -2.34
N PRO A 36 -9.19 14.93 -1.01
CA PRO A 36 -9.45 13.81 -0.14
C PRO A 36 -10.84 13.23 -0.43
N ALA A 37 -10.94 11.91 -0.43
CA ALA A 37 -12.18 11.17 -0.50
C ALA A 37 -12.11 9.94 0.40
N THR A 38 -13.21 9.21 0.48
CA THR A 38 -13.31 7.96 1.22
C THR A 38 -13.97 6.89 0.38
N ASN A 39 -13.49 5.66 0.50
CA ASN A 39 -14.18 4.47 0.02
C ASN A 39 -14.56 3.57 1.20
N GLU A 40 -15.36 2.55 0.94
CA GLU A 40 -15.75 1.55 1.93
C GLU A 40 -15.48 0.14 1.40
N PHE A 41 -14.91 -0.71 2.26
CA PHE A 41 -14.80 -2.14 2.01
C PHE A 41 -14.99 -2.92 3.31
N CYS A 42 -15.73 -4.03 3.26
CA CYS A 42 -16.03 -4.86 4.42
C CYS A 42 -16.57 -4.07 5.64
N GLY A 43 -17.38 -3.02 5.41
CA GLY A 43 -17.91 -2.16 6.49
C GLY A 43 -16.85 -1.27 7.17
N VAL A 44 -15.70 -1.08 6.52
CA VAL A 44 -14.63 -0.20 6.98
C VAL A 44 -14.40 0.89 5.94
N THR A 45 -14.57 2.14 6.36
CA THR A 45 -14.24 3.32 5.55
C THR A 45 -12.72 3.56 5.59
N TYR A 46 -12.12 3.83 4.44
CA TYR A 46 -10.69 4.12 4.32
C TYR A 46 -10.43 5.35 3.43
N PRO A 47 -9.33 6.07 3.67
CA PRO A 47 -9.04 7.30 2.95
C PRO A 47 -8.48 7.03 1.55
N VAL A 48 -8.80 7.94 0.63
CA VAL A 48 -8.38 7.90 -0.76
C VAL A 48 -7.85 9.28 -1.16
N ALA A 49 -6.65 9.29 -1.74
CA ALA A 49 -6.11 10.47 -2.42
C ALA A 49 -6.56 10.42 -3.88
N VAL A 50 -7.52 11.27 -4.27
CA VAL A 50 -8.05 11.28 -5.64
C VAL A 50 -7.03 11.95 -6.56
N HIS A 51 -6.24 11.12 -7.23
CA HIS A 51 -5.21 11.52 -8.20
C HIS A 51 -4.94 10.36 -9.17
N THR A 52 -4.65 10.66 -10.43
CA THR A 52 -4.48 9.62 -11.45
C THR A 52 -3.36 8.62 -11.12
N GLU A 53 -2.24 9.10 -10.57
CA GLU A 53 -1.12 8.23 -10.20
C GLU A 53 -1.45 7.28 -9.05
N THR A 54 -2.14 7.76 -8.01
CA THR A 54 -2.55 6.92 -6.87
C THR A 54 -3.58 5.89 -7.30
N GLU A 55 -4.55 6.28 -8.14
CA GLU A 55 -5.54 5.38 -8.72
C GLU A 55 -4.89 4.27 -9.57
N GLN A 56 -3.88 4.62 -10.38
CA GLN A 56 -3.14 3.65 -11.18
C GLN A 56 -2.36 2.65 -10.31
N LEU A 57 -1.67 3.13 -9.28
CA LEU A 57 -0.93 2.28 -8.33
C LEU A 57 -1.85 1.31 -7.59
N VAL A 58 -2.98 1.80 -7.07
CA VAL A 58 -3.99 0.95 -6.40
C VAL A 58 -4.59 -0.07 -7.37
N THR A 59 -4.92 0.35 -8.59
CA THR A 59 -5.48 -0.54 -9.62
C THR A 59 -4.49 -1.61 -10.04
N GLN A 60 -3.21 -1.27 -10.16
CA GLN A 60 -2.16 -2.21 -10.52
C GLN A 60 -1.93 -3.24 -9.40
N ALA A 61 -1.82 -2.80 -8.14
CA ALA A 61 -1.70 -3.69 -6.99
C ALA A 61 -2.88 -4.67 -6.88
N ARG A 62 -4.11 -4.17 -7.08
CA ARG A 62 -5.33 -4.98 -7.15
C ARG A 62 -5.24 -6.05 -8.24
N LYS A 63 -4.84 -5.67 -9.46
CA LYS A 63 -4.68 -6.61 -10.59
C LYS A 63 -3.62 -7.67 -10.31
N ASP A 64 -2.50 -7.31 -9.72
CA ASP A 64 -1.42 -8.27 -9.46
C ASP A 64 -1.80 -9.25 -8.33
N VAL A 65 -2.49 -8.79 -7.29
CA VAL A 65 -3.10 -9.69 -6.30
C VAL A 65 -4.12 -10.63 -6.95
N SER A 66 -5.01 -10.12 -7.81
CA SER A 66 -5.99 -10.94 -8.52
C SER A 66 -5.35 -12.03 -9.39
N LYS A 67 -4.19 -11.78 -9.99
CA LYS A 67 -3.44 -12.81 -10.74
C LYS A 67 -2.91 -13.91 -9.82
N LEU A 68 -2.34 -13.54 -8.67
CA LEU A 68 -1.81 -14.50 -7.70
C LEU A 68 -2.90 -15.33 -7.04
N MET A 69 -4.13 -14.82 -6.93
CA MET A 69 -5.27 -15.59 -6.40
C MET A 69 -5.56 -16.86 -7.21
N LEU A 70 -5.15 -16.94 -8.48
CA LEU A 70 -5.34 -18.12 -9.34
C LEU A 70 -4.55 -19.35 -8.86
N SER A 71 -3.47 -19.15 -8.08
CA SER A 71 -2.70 -20.25 -7.50
C SER A 71 -3.17 -20.66 -6.11
N GLU A 72 -4.30 -20.10 -5.64
CA GLU A 72 -4.86 -20.30 -4.30
C GLU A 72 -3.82 -20.20 -3.17
N PRO A 73 -3.07 -19.07 -3.09
CA PRO A 73 -1.98 -18.94 -2.14
C PRO A 73 -2.49 -18.87 -0.70
N THR A 74 -1.66 -19.32 0.24
CA THR A 74 -1.93 -19.18 1.68
C THR A 74 -1.55 -17.81 2.23
N ARG A 75 -0.62 -17.11 1.56
CA ARG A 75 -0.17 -15.76 1.89
C ARG A 75 0.13 -14.97 0.62
N ILE A 76 -0.09 -13.66 0.69
CA ILE A 76 0.30 -12.71 -0.35
C ILE A 76 1.01 -11.54 0.34
N PHE A 77 2.14 -11.14 -0.20
CA PHE A 77 2.94 -10.02 0.28
C PHE A 77 2.83 -8.84 -0.70
N LEU A 78 2.66 -7.63 -0.17
CA LEU A 78 2.76 -6.38 -0.92
C LEU A 78 3.84 -5.51 -0.28
N ASN A 79 4.91 -5.23 -1.00
CA ASN A 79 5.97 -4.32 -0.59
C ASN A 79 5.80 -2.98 -1.32
N ILE A 80 5.53 -1.92 -0.56
CA ILE A 80 5.43 -0.55 -1.07
C ILE A 80 6.69 0.19 -0.63
N ASP A 81 7.56 0.50 -1.58
CA ASP A 81 8.83 1.19 -1.32
C ASP A 81 8.79 2.62 -1.85
N PHE A 82 9.11 3.58 -0.99
CA PHE A 82 9.26 4.98 -1.33
C PHE A 82 10.75 5.34 -1.41
N PHE A 83 11.14 5.94 -2.52
CA PHE A 83 12.52 6.31 -2.84
C PHE A 83 12.71 7.83 -2.66
N GLU A 84 13.89 8.27 -2.24
CA GLU A 84 14.17 9.71 -2.14
C GLU A 84 14.23 10.38 -3.53
N ARG A 85 14.76 9.64 -4.50
CA ARG A 85 14.89 10.02 -5.90
C ARG A 85 15.03 8.77 -6.76
N LYS A 86 14.56 8.82 -8.01
CA LYS A 86 14.92 7.82 -9.03
C LYS A 86 16.03 8.36 -9.91
N SER A 87 17.11 7.61 -10.06
CA SER A 87 18.20 7.95 -10.98
C SER A 87 17.68 7.98 -12.42
N LYS A 88 17.92 9.09 -13.14
CA LYS A 88 17.56 9.20 -14.56
C LYS A 88 18.55 8.36 -15.38
N LYS A 89 18.12 7.16 -15.75
CA LYS A 89 18.81 6.17 -16.61
C LYS A 89 20.02 5.51 -15.93
N SER A 90 19.95 4.17 -15.82
CA SER A 90 21.08 3.33 -15.48
C SER A 90 22.21 3.57 -16.48
N SER A 91 23.22 4.33 -16.05
CA SER A 91 24.53 4.26 -16.67
C SER A 91 25.01 2.82 -16.47
N TRP A 92 25.36 2.15 -17.57
CA TRP A 92 25.81 0.75 -17.64
C TRP A 92 26.92 0.39 -16.63
N PHE A 93 27.56 1.37 -15.97
CA PHE A 93 28.61 1.17 -14.97
C PHE A 93 28.19 1.42 -13.51
N ALA A 94 26.93 1.75 -13.21
CA ALA A 94 26.47 1.91 -11.84
C ALA A 94 25.08 1.26 -11.64
N LYS A 95 25.06 0.07 -11.02
CA LYS A 95 23.89 -0.41 -10.27
C LYS A 95 23.79 0.43 -8.98
N GLN A 96 23.56 1.73 -9.10
CA GLN A 96 23.24 2.54 -7.94
C GLN A 96 21.76 2.26 -7.63
N GLN A 97 21.52 1.44 -6.61
CA GLN A 97 20.17 1.22 -6.12
C GLN A 97 19.66 2.55 -5.55
N ASP A 98 18.53 3.02 -6.06
CA ASP A 98 17.91 4.24 -5.57
C ASP A 98 17.60 4.06 -4.07
N PRO A 99 17.93 5.04 -3.21
CA PRO A 99 17.80 4.89 -1.76
C PRO A 99 16.32 4.87 -1.37
N VAL A 100 15.89 3.75 -0.78
CA VAL A 100 14.56 3.59 -0.16
C VAL A 100 14.60 4.25 1.21
N TRP A 101 13.78 5.28 1.41
CA TRP A 101 13.66 5.93 2.72
C TRP A 101 12.57 5.28 3.57
N GLU A 102 11.56 4.67 2.95
CA GLU A 102 10.47 3.98 3.66
C GLU A 102 9.90 2.79 2.87
N SER A 103 9.62 1.70 3.59
CA SER A 103 9.03 0.46 3.08
C SER A 103 7.81 0.07 3.92
N TRP A 104 6.69 -0.22 3.28
CA TRP A 104 5.53 -0.85 3.89
C TRP A 104 5.37 -2.29 3.39
N LYS A 105 5.49 -3.25 4.30
CA LYS A 105 5.32 -4.68 4.05
C LYS A 105 3.94 -5.10 4.53
N LEU A 106 3.02 -5.31 3.61
CA LEU A 106 1.66 -5.76 3.88
C LEU A 106 1.59 -7.27 3.65
N GLU A 107 1.24 -8.02 4.68
CA GLU A 107 1.09 -9.48 4.63
C GLU A 107 -0.40 -9.83 4.73
N LEU A 108 -0.96 -10.33 3.64
CA LEU A 108 -2.31 -10.88 3.60
C LEU A 108 -2.23 -12.38 3.92
N ASN A 109 -2.78 -12.78 5.07
CA ASN A 109 -2.95 -14.18 5.43
C ASN A 109 -4.30 -14.65 4.88
N ILE A 110 -4.26 -15.60 3.95
CA ILE A 110 -5.46 -16.09 3.28
C ILE A 110 -6.14 -17.11 4.18
N VAL A 111 -7.36 -16.79 4.60
CA VAL A 111 -8.20 -17.64 5.45
C VAL A 111 -9.38 -18.20 4.66
N LYS A 112 -10.01 -19.24 5.20
CA LYS A 112 -11.23 -19.80 4.61
C LYS A 112 -12.36 -18.77 4.62
N ALA A 113 -13.21 -18.82 3.59
CA ALA A 113 -14.30 -17.87 3.37
C ALA A 113 -15.34 -17.85 4.51
N ASP A 114 -15.46 -18.93 5.28
CA ASP A 114 -16.38 -19.04 6.43
C ASP A 114 -15.92 -18.27 7.68
N SER A 115 -14.91 -17.41 7.56
CA SER A 115 -14.53 -16.54 8.67
C SER A 115 -15.64 -15.54 9.00
N ASP A 116 -15.90 -15.34 10.30
CA ASP A 116 -16.92 -14.40 10.77
C ASP A 116 -16.69 -12.99 10.18
N ARG A 117 -17.71 -12.45 9.50
CA ARG A 117 -17.68 -11.11 8.89
C ARG A 117 -17.26 -10.04 9.89
N LYS A 118 -17.66 -10.16 11.16
CA LYS A 118 -17.24 -9.21 12.20
C LYS A 118 -15.72 -9.27 12.41
N SER A 119 -15.15 -10.48 12.47
CA SER A 119 -13.71 -10.68 12.58
C SER A 119 -12.96 -10.07 11.39
N GLN A 120 -13.44 -10.29 10.16
CA GLN A 120 -12.85 -9.68 8.96
C GLN A 120 -12.89 -8.14 9.00
N THR A 121 -14.04 -7.57 9.37
CA THR A 121 -14.24 -6.13 9.52
C THR A 121 -13.26 -5.56 10.56
N THR A 122 -13.13 -6.22 11.70
CA THR A 122 -12.22 -5.81 12.79
C THR A 122 -10.76 -5.88 12.33
N ALA A 123 -10.35 -6.98 11.70
CA ALA A 123 -8.98 -7.15 11.21
C ALA A 123 -8.59 -6.06 10.20
N LEU A 124 -9.49 -5.74 9.26
CA LEU A 124 -9.27 -4.68 8.28
C LEU A 124 -9.21 -3.29 8.95
N ARG A 125 -10.14 -3.01 9.89
CA ARG A 125 -10.15 -1.74 10.64
C ARG A 125 -8.86 -1.55 11.43
N GLU A 126 -8.41 -2.57 12.14
CA GLU A 126 -7.16 -2.53 12.89
C GLU A 126 -5.96 -2.29 11.97
N ALA A 127 -5.91 -2.94 10.81
CA ALA A 127 -4.84 -2.74 9.83
C ALA A 127 -4.80 -1.30 9.29
N ILE A 128 -5.95 -0.73 8.89
CA ILE A 128 -6.05 0.65 8.39
C ILE A 128 -5.67 1.66 9.48
N MET A 129 -6.14 1.46 10.71
CA MET A 129 -5.78 2.33 11.83
C MET A 129 -4.30 2.22 12.16
N ASN A 130 -3.73 1.02 12.14
CA ASN A 130 -2.30 0.80 12.38
C ASN A 130 -1.43 1.50 11.32
N ILE A 131 -1.82 1.44 10.04
CA ILE A 131 -1.17 2.22 8.98
C ILE A 131 -1.19 3.72 9.32
N SER A 132 -2.38 4.24 9.64
CA SER A 132 -2.55 5.67 9.93
C SER A 132 -1.74 6.12 11.15
N MET A 133 -1.74 5.33 12.23
CA MET A 133 -0.96 5.63 13.44
C MET A 133 0.55 5.60 13.19
N LYS A 134 1.03 4.58 12.45
CA LYS A 134 2.46 4.49 12.10
C LYS A 134 2.90 5.64 11.19
N ALA A 135 2.06 6.00 10.21
CA ALA A 135 2.33 7.10 9.32
C ALA A 135 2.37 8.44 10.07
N ASP A 136 1.43 8.65 11.00
CA ASP A 136 1.34 9.85 11.84
C ASP A 136 2.52 9.99 12.82
N SER A 137 2.87 8.90 13.50
CA SER A 137 3.96 8.89 14.50
C SER A 137 5.35 9.12 13.88
N ASN A 138 5.50 8.92 12.57
CA ASN A 138 6.78 9.03 11.86
C ASN A 138 6.81 10.16 10.82
N LYS A 139 5.91 11.15 10.94
CA LYS A 139 5.85 12.32 10.03
C LYS A 139 7.17 13.11 9.94
N THR A 140 7.97 13.14 11.00
CA THR A 140 9.23 13.90 11.06
C THR A 140 10.38 13.26 10.27
N GLN A 141 10.21 12.02 9.81
CA GLN A 141 11.23 11.27 9.08
C GLN A 141 11.02 11.33 7.56
N VAL A 142 9.97 12.00 7.11
CA VAL A 142 9.75 12.26 5.68
C VAL A 142 10.91 13.13 5.17
N PRO A 143 11.61 12.73 4.09
CA PRO A 143 12.68 13.53 3.52
C PRO A 143 12.21 14.91 3.04
N PRO A 144 13.12 15.87 2.82
CA PRO A 144 12.75 17.15 2.22
C PRO A 144 12.05 16.99 0.88
N ILE A 145 10.85 17.56 0.76
CA ILE A 145 10.08 17.55 -0.49
C ILE A 145 10.70 18.56 -1.45
N THR A 146 11.20 18.07 -2.58
CA THR A 146 11.85 18.89 -3.62
C THR A 146 11.06 18.94 -4.93
N SER A 147 9.98 18.16 -5.04
CA SER A 147 9.05 18.16 -6.17
C SER A 147 7.75 18.89 -5.82
N THR A 148 7.10 19.45 -6.83
CA THR A 148 5.72 19.99 -6.75
C THR A 148 4.66 18.95 -7.08
N ASP A 149 5.05 17.72 -7.42
CA ASP A 149 4.14 16.63 -7.76
C ASP A 149 3.32 16.18 -6.54
N VAL A 150 2.12 15.65 -6.80
CA VAL A 150 1.24 15.11 -5.77
C VAL A 150 1.87 13.95 -5.01
N VAL A 151 2.58 13.09 -5.75
CA VAL A 151 3.38 11.98 -5.24
C VAL A 151 4.86 12.36 -5.41
N PRO A 152 5.45 13.14 -4.49
CA PRO A 152 6.79 13.70 -4.70
C PRO A 152 7.91 12.66 -4.57
N PHE A 153 7.63 11.52 -3.93
CA PHE A 153 8.56 10.42 -3.78
C PHE A 153 8.20 9.32 -4.76
N PRO A 154 9.14 8.90 -5.63
CA PRO A 154 8.89 7.75 -6.46
C PRO A 154 8.53 6.54 -5.62
N VAL A 155 7.55 5.76 -6.10
CA VAL A 155 7.05 4.58 -5.41
C VAL A 155 7.11 3.35 -6.30
N THR A 156 7.29 2.19 -5.71
CA THR A 156 7.08 0.88 -6.35
C THR A 156 6.20 0.01 -5.47
N ILE A 157 5.34 -0.80 -6.08
CA ILE A 157 4.56 -1.81 -5.39
C ILE A 157 4.92 -3.16 -6.00
N ASP A 158 5.55 -4.01 -5.20
CA ASP A 158 5.88 -5.39 -5.58
C ASP A 158 4.91 -6.35 -4.87
N VAL A 159 4.30 -7.26 -5.64
CA VAL A 159 3.31 -8.22 -5.14
C VAL A 159 3.80 -9.64 -5.45
N HIS A 160 3.92 -10.48 -4.42
CA HIS A 160 4.40 -11.86 -4.53
C HIS A 160 3.76 -12.77 -3.47
N ILE A 161 4.02 -14.09 -3.58
CA ILE A 161 3.59 -15.12 -2.62
C ILE A 161 4.75 -15.62 -1.77
#